data_AF-A0A3N5IJN9-F1
#
_entry.id   AF-A0A3N5IJN9-F1
#
_cell.length_a   1.000
_cell.length_b   1.000
_cell.length_c   1.000
_cell.angle_alpha   90.00
_cell.angle_beta   90.00
_cell.angle_gamma   90.00
#
_symmetry.space_group_name_H-M   'P 1'
#
loop_
_entity.id
_entity.type
_entity.pdbx_description
1 polymer ?
#
loop_
_entity_poly.entity_id
_entity_poly.type
_entity_poly.pdbx_seq_one_letter_code
_entity_poly.pdbx_strand_id
1 'polypeptide(L)' 'MQLMSSSFGLEQRIPGEFAFGIPDAAQHLRLGPNRNPHLRWTGVPSSARSLVLVCVDTDVPTRGDDVNQPGRVVPA' A
#
# COMPACT_ATOMS: atom_id res chain seq x y z
N MET A 1 10.09 -17.25 9.19
CA MET A 1 9.55 -16.81 7.88
C MET A 1 9.94 -15.37 7.64
N GLN A 2 10.28 -15.01 6.40
CA GLN A 2 10.58 -13.64 5.97
C GLN A 2 9.83 -13.35 4.67
N LEU A 3 9.42 -12.09 4.47
CA LEU A 3 8.80 -11.58 3.25
C LEU A 3 9.72 -10.53 2.62
N MET A 4 9.91 -10.61 1.29
CA MET A 4 10.80 -9.72 0.55
C MET A 4 10.21 -9.34 -0.81
N SER A 5 10.61 -8.18 -1.32
CA SER A 5 10.17 -7.62 -2.60
C SER A 5 11.36 -7.09 -3.41
N SER A 6 11.33 -7.30 -4.72
CA SER A 6 12.19 -6.57 -5.68
C SER A 6 11.53 -5.31 -6.22
N SER A 7 10.25 -5.07 -5.90
CA SER A 7 9.50 -3.89 -6.33
C SER A 7 9.85 -2.65 -5.52
N PHE A 8 10.07 -2.80 -4.21
CA PHE A 8 10.51 -1.73 -3.30
C PHE A 8 11.02 -2.30 -1.97
N GLY A 9 11.80 -1.50 -1.24
CA GLY A 9 12.35 -1.88 0.08
C GLY A 9 11.37 -1.61 1.23
N LEU A 10 11.65 -2.21 2.40
CA LEU A 10 10.93 -1.92 3.64
C LEU A 10 11.01 -0.41 3.97
N GLU A 11 9.87 0.17 4.36
CA GLU A 11 9.74 1.61 4.69
C GLU A 11 10.12 2.58 3.56
N GLN A 12 10.25 2.08 2.33
CA GLN A 12 10.48 2.93 1.16
C GLN A 12 9.16 3.35 0.52
N ARG A 13 9.20 4.47 -0.21
CA ARG A 13 8.07 4.94 -1.02
C ARG A 13 7.62 3.84 -1.98
N ILE A 14 6.31 3.60 -2.05
CA ILE A 14 5.69 2.73 -3.04
C ILE A 14 5.81 3.40 -4.43
N PRO A 15 6.45 2.75 -5.43
CA PRO A 15 6.50 3.26 -6.79
C PRO A 15 5.11 3.39 -7.41
N GLY A 16 4.92 4.39 -8.28
CA GLY A 16 3.63 4.68 -8.90
C GLY A 16 3.03 3.53 -9.72
N GLU A 17 3.84 2.58 -10.20
CA GLU A 17 3.35 1.36 -10.87
C GLU A 17 2.44 0.52 -9.97
N PHE A 18 2.71 0.50 -8.66
CA PHE A 18 1.98 -0.31 -7.68
C PHE A 18 0.94 0.47 -6.89
N ALA A 19 0.73 1.75 -7.21
CA ALA A 19 -0.20 2.62 -6.51
C ALA A 19 -1.49 2.82 -7.31
N PHE A 20 -2.62 2.93 -6.60
CA PHE A 20 -3.91 3.32 -7.18
C PHE A 20 -3.94 4.81 -7.56
N GLY A 21 -3.41 5.67 -6.69
CA GLY A 21 -3.33 7.11 -6.88
C GLY A 21 -1.89 7.57 -6.96
N ILE A 22 -1.58 8.44 -7.91
CA ILE A 22 -0.25 9.02 -8.07
C ILE A 22 -0.33 10.54 -8.17
N PRO A 23 0.66 11.28 -7.63
CA PRO A 23 0.63 12.74 -7.63
C PRO A 23 0.52 13.29 -9.06
N ASP A 24 -0.36 14.27 -9.24
CA ASP A 24 -0.51 15.03 -10.48
C ASP A 24 -0.54 16.53 -10.16
N ALA A 25 0.22 17.35 -10.90
CA ALA A 25 0.34 18.76 -10.58
C ALA A 25 -0.94 19.57 -10.91
N ALA A 26 -1.71 19.14 -11.91
CA ALA A 26 -2.90 19.86 -12.36
C ALA A 26 -4.18 19.36 -11.67
N GLN A 27 -4.28 18.05 -11.47
CA GLN A 27 -5.46 17.39 -10.90
C GLN A 27 -5.28 17.02 -9.42
N HIS A 28 -4.13 17.34 -8.81
CA HIS A 28 -3.64 16.86 -7.51
C HIS A 28 -3.37 15.35 -7.46
N LEU A 29 -4.18 14.55 -8.14
CA LEU A 29 -4.08 13.09 -8.23
C LEU A 29 -4.55 12.61 -9.59
N ARG A 30 -3.88 11.59 -10.13
CA ARG A 30 -4.37 10.78 -11.25
C ARG A 30 -4.33 9.30 -10.90
N LEU A 31 -5.09 8.49 -11.64
CA LEU A 31 -5.08 7.04 -11.46
C LEU A 31 -3.75 6.43 -11.94
N GLY A 32 -3.21 5.54 -11.11
CA GLY A 32 -2.04 4.72 -11.41
C GLY A 32 -2.43 3.33 -11.92
N PRO A 33 -1.45 2.53 -12.35
CA PRO A 33 -1.69 1.18 -12.88
C PRO A 33 -2.20 0.18 -11.84
N ASN A 34 -2.01 0.47 -10.55
CA ASN A 34 -2.51 -0.33 -9.43
C ASN A 34 -2.13 -1.82 -9.51
N ARG A 35 -0.89 -2.13 -9.88
CA ARG A 35 -0.39 -3.52 -9.94
C ARG A 35 0.05 -4.00 -8.56
N ASN A 36 -0.10 -5.29 -8.30
CA ASN A 36 0.47 -5.89 -7.09
C ASN A 36 2.01 -5.95 -7.21
N PRO A 37 2.77 -5.62 -6.15
CA PRO A 37 4.22 -5.73 -6.17
C PRO A 37 4.69 -7.19 -6.15
N HIS A 38 5.95 -7.40 -6.52
CA HIS A 38 6.61 -8.68 -6.30
C HIS A 38 6.66 -8.99 -4.81
N LEU A 39 6.29 -10.22 -4.44
CA LEU A 39 6.35 -10.70 -3.07
C LEU A 39 6.88 -12.14 -3.05
N ARG A 40 7.86 -12.40 -2.19
CA ARG A 40 8.46 -13.72 -2.01
C ARG A 40 8.65 -14.02 -0.53
N TRP A 41 8.26 -15.22 -0.13
CA TRP A 41 8.50 -15.74 1.21
C TRP A 41 9.70 -16.68 1.24
N THR A 42 10.43 -16.68 2.35
CA THR A 42 11.42 -17.70 2.69
C THR A 42 11.18 -18.21 4.11
N GLY A 43 11.59 -19.46 4.39
CA GLY A 43 11.45 -20.05 5.73
C GLY A 43 9.99 -20.15 6.20
N VAL A 44 9.07 -20.50 5.29
CA VAL A 44 7.69 -20.87 5.65
C VAL A 44 7.76 -22.20 6.43
N PRO A 45 7.13 -22.31 7.63
CA PRO A 45 7.14 -23.54 8.40
C PRO A 45 6.55 -24.72 7.61
N SER A 46 7.13 -25.91 7.71
CA SER A 46 6.62 -27.12 7.03
C SER A 46 5.22 -27.53 7.49
N SER A 47 4.80 -27.10 8.69
CA SER A 47 3.46 -27.32 9.22
C SER A 47 2.41 -26.35 8.68
N ALA A 48 2.81 -25.30 7.94
CA ALA A 48 1.88 -24.31 7.40
C ALA A 48 1.01 -24.95 6.29
N ARG A 49 -0.31 -24.87 6.46
CA ARG A 49 -1.29 -25.39 5.48
C ARG A 49 -1.74 -24.33 4.46
N SER A 50 -1.56 -23.06 4.79
CA SER A 50 -1.93 -21.92 3.97
C SER A 50 -1.13 -20.68 4.39
N LEU A 51 -1.12 -19.68 3.51
CA LEU A 51 -0.59 -18.34 3.78
C LEU A 51 -1.69 -17.32 3.46
N VAL A 52 -1.74 -16.24 4.24
CA VAL A 52 -2.63 -15.09 4.01
C VAL A 52 -1.75 -13.84 3.92
N LEU A 53 -2.04 -12.98 2.95
CA LEU A 53 -1.40 -11.69 2.76
C LEU A 53 -2.46 -10.58 2.91
N VAL A 54 -2.16 -9.59 3.75
CA VAL A 54 -3.02 -8.41 3.95
C VAL A 54 -2.15 -7.17 3.76
N CYS A 55 -2.64 -6.22 2.97
CA CYS A 55 -2.10 -4.87 2.89
C CYS A 55 -2.98 -3.97 3.75
N VAL A 56 -2.40 -3.35 4.79
CA VAL A 56 -3.13 -2.48 5.73
C VAL A 56 -2.46 -1.12 5.73
N ASP A 57 -3.24 -0.10 5.39
CA ASP A 57 -2.90 1.30 5.64
C ASP A 57 -3.69 1.71 6.90
N THR A 58 -2.99 2.01 7.98
CA THR A 58 -3.62 2.43 9.25
C THR A 58 -3.89 3.93 9.32
N ASP A 59 -3.43 4.69 8.31
CA ASP A 59 -3.47 6.16 8.31
C ASP A 59 -4.66 6.70 7.49
N VAL A 60 -5.40 5.84 6.79
CA VAL A 60 -6.59 6.25 6.04
C VAL A 60 -7.69 6.76 6.97
N PRO A 61 -8.41 7.84 6.60
CA PRO A 61 -9.58 8.28 7.34
C PRO A 61 -10.62 7.16 7.47
N THR A 62 -11.03 6.83 8.69
CA THR A 62 -12.01 5.76 8.96
C THR A 62 -13.44 6.14 8.57
N ARG A 63 -13.70 7.42 8.30
CA ARG A 63 -14.95 7.95 7.76
C ARG A 63 -14.74 8.44 6.34
N GLY A 64 -15.53 7.93 5.40
CA GLY A 64 -15.39 8.27 3.98
C GLY A 64 -15.51 9.77 3.68
N ASP A 65 -16.34 10.50 4.43
CA ASP A 65 -16.54 11.95 4.26
C ASP A 65 -15.28 12.78 4.58
N ASP A 66 -14.33 12.23 5.34
CA ASP A 66 -13.08 12.90 5.69
C ASP A 66 -11.99 12.76 4.61
N VAL A 67 -12.19 11.89 3.61
CA VAL A 67 -11.21 11.62 2.56
C VAL A 67 -11.11 12.80 1.58
N ASN A 68 -9.88 13.20 1.24
CA ASN A 68 -9.55 14.22 0.23
C ASN A 68 -10.18 15.62 0.47
N GLN A 69 -10.42 16.01 1.72
CA GLN A 69 -10.97 17.32 2.06
C GLN A 69 -9.85 18.35 2.36
N PRO A 70 -9.70 19.44 1.58
CA PRO A 70 -8.68 20.46 1.84
C PRO A 70 -8.82 21.08 3.23
N GLY A 71 -7.71 21.18 3.97
CA GLY A 71 -7.67 21.78 5.31
C GLY A 71 -8.28 20.92 6.43
N ARG A 72 -8.76 19.70 6.12
CA ARG A 72 -9.28 18.76 7.12
C ARG A 72 -8.12 18.01 7.79
N VAL A 73 -8.11 18.00 9.12
CA VAL A 73 -7.23 17.14 9.92
C VAL A 73 -8.09 16.06 10.56
N VAL A 74 -7.71 14.79 10.36
CA VAL A 74 -8.37 13.63 10.98
C VAL A 74 -7.54 13.20 12.19
N PRO A 75 -8.12 13.05 13.39
CA PRO A 75 -7.41 12.50 14.54
C PRO A 75 -6.93 11.08 14.25
N ALA A 76 -5.71 10.76 14.69
CA ALA A 76 -5.16 9.39 14.67
C ALA A 76 -5.83 8.50 15.73
#